data_AF-S6BMC6-F1
#
_entry.id   AF-S6BMC6-F1
#
_cell.length_a   1.000
_cell.length_b   1.000
_cell.length_c   1.000
_cell.angle_alpha   90.00
_cell.angle_beta   90.00
_cell.angle_gamma   90.00
#
_symmetry.space_group_name_H-M   'P 1'
#
loop_
_entity.id
_entity.type
_entity.pdbx_description
1 polymer ?
#
loop_
_entity_poly.entity_id
_entity_poly.type
_entity_poly.pdbx_seq_one_letter_code
_entity_poly.pdbx_strand_id
1 'polypeptide(L)'
;MCAIRRSQIVLSLFSYTASRQVSAESLSIIEFRCQDHSAASLLNDVQMAYTILCDDYKRVLYDIKNGFSTGDQLQAQMSALQQGLKERYMQFLNERQMNYIASVGQEYRLRGLVIQKAIYGDLSLKEPNKLVSMETITEQHLKGPFIDVTVQLQLLCVRGTLNVNSGGPMSYAFLPGFYNPLEIATSDLMPCFEVDAQLYVLYLFKGDVHEVTISDGTPFKLPMRTHRVYGSYIKGPYADGNLAVLVHGDSTHR
;
A
#
# COMPACT_ATOMS: atom_id res chain seq x y z
N MET A 1 -0.04 -37.32 -31.74
CA MET A 1 -0.04 -36.11 -32.59
C MET A 1 -0.61 -34.83 -31.91
N CYS A 2 -0.83 -34.79 -30.58
CA CYS A 2 -1.45 -33.63 -29.90
C CYS A 2 -0.43 -32.68 -29.20
N ALA A 3 0.82 -33.11 -29.00
CA ALA A 3 1.83 -32.33 -28.27
C ALA A 3 2.50 -31.23 -29.11
N ILE A 4 2.58 -31.39 -30.43
CA ILE A 4 3.30 -30.46 -31.33
C ILE A 4 2.48 -29.19 -31.63
N ARG A 5 1.14 -29.23 -31.48
CA ARG A 5 0.29 -28.04 -31.63
C ARG A 5 0.24 -27.15 -30.37
N ARG A 6 0.64 -27.65 -29.19
CA ARG A 6 0.66 -26.86 -27.94
C ARG A 6 1.87 -25.92 -27.88
N SER A 7 3.01 -26.33 -28.41
CA SER A 7 4.24 -25.53 -28.42
C SER A 7 4.19 -24.35 -29.42
N GLN A 8 3.47 -24.48 -30.54
CA GLN A 8 3.28 -23.37 -31.48
C GLN A 8 2.37 -22.26 -30.94
N ILE A 9 1.39 -22.59 -30.08
CA ILE A 9 0.51 -21.58 -29.45
C ILE A 9 1.31 -20.75 -28.43
N VAL A 10 2.13 -21.40 -27.60
CA VAL A 10 2.97 -20.72 -26.59
C VAL A 10 4.02 -19.81 -27.26
N LEU A 11 4.65 -20.25 -28.34
CA LEU A 11 5.61 -19.43 -29.09
C LEU A 11 4.93 -18.29 -29.86
N SER A 12 3.74 -18.49 -30.41
CA SER A 12 2.98 -17.40 -31.04
C SER A 12 2.49 -16.35 -30.04
N LEU A 13 2.26 -16.73 -28.77
CA LEU A 13 1.93 -15.81 -27.68
C LEU A 13 3.16 -14.99 -27.25
N PHE A 14 4.34 -15.60 -27.17
CA PHE A 14 5.59 -14.91 -26.80
C PHE A 14 6.02 -13.82 -27.80
N SER A 15 5.75 -14.01 -29.10
CA SER A 15 6.06 -12.99 -30.11
C SER A 15 5.01 -11.88 -30.21
N TYR A 16 3.78 -12.10 -29.72
CA TYR A 16 2.69 -11.11 -29.81
C TYR A 16 2.55 -10.25 -28.54
N THR A 17 3.05 -10.71 -27.38
CA THR A 17 2.95 -10.00 -26.09
C THR A 17 4.07 -9.00 -25.82
N ALA A 18 5.15 -9.01 -26.61
CA ALA A 18 6.27 -8.08 -26.45
C ALA A 18 5.99 -6.64 -26.90
N SER A 19 4.79 -6.32 -27.43
CA SER A 19 4.53 -5.00 -28.04
C SER A 19 3.18 -4.35 -27.70
N ARG A 20 2.35 -4.92 -26.83
CA ARG A 20 1.11 -4.25 -26.41
C ARG A 20 0.84 -4.45 -24.92
N GLN A 21 0.62 -3.32 -24.25
CA GLN A 21 -0.13 -3.20 -22.99
C GLN A 21 -1.28 -4.22 -23.01
N VAL A 22 -1.19 -5.25 -22.17
CA VAL A 22 -2.23 -6.27 -22.05
C VAL A 22 -3.42 -5.59 -21.35
N SER A 23 -4.39 -5.13 -22.13
CA SER A 23 -5.65 -4.61 -21.61
C SER A 23 -6.50 -5.75 -21.03
N ALA A 24 -7.39 -5.42 -20.10
CA ALA A 24 -8.31 -6.36 -19.46
C ALA A 24 -9.16 -7.19 -20.46
N GLU A 25 -9.35 -6.70 -21.69
CA GLU A 25 -10.04 -7.42 -22.76
C GLU A 25 -9.27 -8.64 -23.30
N SER A 26 -7.94 -8.64 -23.20
CA SER A 26 -7.11 -9.77 -23.64
C SER A 26 -7.19 -10.97 -22.68
N LEU A 27 -7.53 -10.73 -21.41
CA LEU A 27 -7.59 -11.75 -20.36
C LEU A 27 -8.92 -12.51 -20.38
N SER A 28 -10.03 -11.84 -20.69
CA SER A 28 -11.35 -12.48 -20.85
C SER A 28 -11.38 -13.49 -22.02
N ILE A 29 -10.55 -13.28 -23.04
CA ILE A 29 -10.42 -14.18 -24.19
C ILE A 29 -9.71 -15.50 -23.80
N ILE A 30 -8.83 -15.49 -22.80
CA ILE A 30 -8.07 -16.68 -22.38
C ILE A 30 -8.89 -17.52 -21.40
N GLU A 31 -9.55 -16.90 -20.42
CA GLU A 31 -10.50 -17.59 -19.52
C GLU A 31 -11.65 -18.25 -20.30
N PHE A 32 -12.18 -17.57 -21.32
CA PHE A 32 -13.29 -18.12 -22.12
C PHE A 32 -12.89 -19.34 -22.98
N ARG A 33 -11.58 -19.53 -23.27
CA ARG A 33 -11.10 -20.62 -24.15
C ARG A 33 -10.69 -21.89 -23.41
N CYS A 34 -10.45 -21.83 -22.10
CA CYS A 34 -10.09 -22.99 -21.29
C CYS A 34 -11.13 -23.18 -20.17
N GLN A 35 -12.10 -24.08 -20.37
CA GLN A 35 -13.05 -24.53 -19.34
C GLN A 35 -12.41 -25.42 -18.26
N ASP A 36 -11.09 -25.32 -18.08
CA ASP A 36 -10.31 -26.17 -17.18
C ASP A 36 -9.87 -25.37 -15.96
N HIS A 37 -10.39 -25.73 -14.79
CA HIS A 37 -10.05 -25.08 -13.51
C HIS A 37 -8.54 -25.13 -13.21
N SER A 38 -7.80 -26.11 -13.74
CA SER A 38 -6.34 -26.18 -13.61
C SER A 38 -5.63 -25.07 -14.40
N ALA A 39 -6.17 -24.66 -15.55
CA ALA A 39 -5.60 -23.61 -16.40
C ALA A 39 -5.78 -22.21 -15.80
N ALA A 40 -6.88 -21.98 -15.06
CA ALA A 40 -7.13 -20.73 -14.36
C ALA A 40 -6.12 -20.51 -13.22
N SER A 41 -5.79 -21.56 -12.45
CA SER A 41 -4.76 -21.51 -11.41
C SER A 41 -3.39 -21.16 -11.99
N LEU A 42 -2.98 -21.85 -13.06
CA LEU A 42 -1.70 -21.61 -13.71
C LEU A 42 -1.60 -20.19 -14.29
N LEU A 43 -2.69 -19.67 -14.86
CA LEU A 43 -2.74 -18.29 -15.36
C LEU A 43 -2.54 -17.28 -14.24
N ASN A 44 -3.19 -17.51 -13.09
CA ASN A 44 -3.00 -16.67 -11.90
C ASN A 44 -1.55 -16.71 -11.42
N ASP A 45 -0.93 -17.89 -11.35
CA ASP A 45 0.48 -18.05 -10.95
C ASP A 45 1.42 -17.26 -11.88
N VAL A 46 1.18 -17.34 -13.19
CA VAL A 46 1.96 -16.60 -14.20
C VAL A 46 1.75 -15.08 -14.07
N GLN A 47 0.53 -14.63 -13.82
CA GLN A 47 0.22 -13.22 -13.59
C GLN A 47 0.88 -12.69 -12.32
N MET A 48 0.87 -13.47 -11.24
CA MET A 48 1.56 -13.15 -10.00
C MET A 48 3.07 -13.07 -10.22
N ALA A 49 3.66 -14.05 -10.90
CA ALA A 49 5.08 -14.05 -11.23
C ALA A 49 5.48 -12.83 -12.08
N TYR A 50 4.70 -12.48 -13.11
CA TYR A 50 4.93 -11.28 -13.91
C TYR A 50 4.88 -10.01 -13.06
N THR A 51 3.86 -9.90 -12.20
CA THR A 51 3.66 -8.73 -11.33
C THR A 51 4.82 -8.55 -10.35
N ILE A 52 5.41 -9.63 -9.85
CA ILE A 52 6.57 -9.60 -8.96
C ILE A 52 7.84 -9.26 -9.74
N LEU A 53 8.08 -9.90 -10.88
CA LEU A 53 9.34 -9.78 -11.61
C LEU A 53 9.49 -8.49 -12.42
N CYS A 54 8.37 -7.87 -12.83
CA CYS A 54 8.38 -6.59 -13.54
C CYS A 54 8.62 -5.38 -12.63
N ASP A 55 8.46 -5.54 -11.33
CA ASP A 55 8.68 -4.48 -10.35
C ASP A 55 10.01 -4.75 -9.62
N ASP A 56 10.99 -3.86 -9.80
CA ASP A 56 12.32 -4.04 -9.21
C ASP A 56 12.27 -4.19 -7.67
N TYR A 57 11.33 -3.51 -7.01
CA TYR A 57 11.16 -3.59 -5.56
C TYR A 57 10.61 -4.96 -5.16
N LYS A 58 9.55 -5.44 -5.80
CA LYS A 58 8.99 -6.78 -5.54
C LYS A 58 9.96 -7.89 -5.89
N ARG A 59 10.71 -7.76 -6.98
CA ARG A 59 11.70 -8.75 -7.41
C ARG A 59 12.79 -8.90 -6.36
N VAL A 60 13.36 -7.79 -5.88
CA VAL A 60 14.38 -7.84 -4.82
C VAL A 60 13.80 -8.45 -3.54
N LEU A 61 12.60 -8.06 -3.12
CA LEU A 61 11.97 -8.67 -1.94
C LEU A 61 11.70 -10.16 -2.09
N TYR A 62 11.30 -10.60 -3.28
CA TYR A 62 11.13 -12.01 -3.60
C TYR A 62 12.45 -12.77 -3.52
N ASP A 63 13.53 -12.21 -4.08
CA ASP A 63 14.86 -12.81 -4.04
C ASP A 63 15.34 -13.02 -2.60
N ILE A 64 15.11 -12.02 -1.75
CA ILE A 64 15.44 -12.06 -0.33
C ILE A 64 14.62 -13.15 0.39
N LYS A 65 13.29 -13.14 0.20
CA LYS A 65 12.37 -14.07 0.89
C LYS A 65 12.67 -15.54 0.57
N ASN A 66 13.14 -15.82 -0.64
CA ASN A 66 13.46 -17.17 -1.07
C ASN A 66 14.94 -17.54 -0.88
N GLY A 67 15.75 -16.67 -0.26
CA GLY A 67 17.15 -16.96 0.05
C GLY A 67 18.07 -16.96 -1.19
N PHE A 68 17.69 -16.27 -2.26
CA PHE A 68 18.52 -16.12 -3.45
C PHE A 68 19.64 -15.07 -3.27
N SER A 69 19.60 -14.27 -2.20
CA SER A 69 20.64 -13.28 -1.85
C SER A 69 21.56 -13.76 -0.72
N THR A 70 22.88 -13.60 -0.92
CA THR A 70 23.92 -13.94 0.08
C THR A 70 24.18 -12.75 1.01
N GLY A 71 24.58 -12.96 2.28
CA GLY A 71 24.66 -11.92 3.34
C GLY A 71 25.30 -10.57 2.95
N ASP A 72 26.49 -10.55 2.34
CA ASP A 72 27.15 -9.30 1.95
C ASP A 72 26.45 -8.60 0.76
N GLN A 73 25.94 -9.40 -0.19
CA GLN A 73 25.15 -8.89 -1.31
C GLN A 73 23.78 -8.37 -0.85
N LEU A 74 23.18 -9.03 0.13
CA LEU A 74 21.91 -8.68 0.73
C LEU A 74 21.98 -7.29 1.36
N GLN A 75 22.99 -7.01 2.20
CA GLN A 75 23.12 -5.71 2.84
C GLN A 75 23.31 -4.57 1.83
N ALA A 76 24.12 -4.79 0.79
CA ALA A 76 24.34 -3.82 -0.28
C ALA A 76 23.06 -3.60 -1.13
N GLN A 77 22.36 -4.68 -1.48
CA GLN A 77 21.10 -4.61 -2.21
C GLN A 77 20.01 -3.90 -1.41
N MET A 78 19.92 -4.15 -0.09
CA MET A 78 18.94 -3.51 0.78
C MET A 78 19.21 -2.02 0.94
N SER A 79 20.46 -1.61 1.16
CA SER A 79 20.80 -0.19 1.28
C SER A 79 20.56 0.57 -0.04
N ALA A 80 20.93 -0.02 -1.18
CA ALA A 80 20.64 0.54 -2.50
C ALA A 80 19.13 0.64 -2.77
N LEU A 81 18.35 -0.39 -2.39
CA LEU A 81 16.90 -0.39 -2.53
C LEU A 81 16.25 0.70 -1.66
N GLN A 82 16.64 0.80 -0.38
CA GLN A 82 16.17 1.84 0.53
C GLN A 82 16.45 3.23 -0.02
N GLN A 83 17.66 3.45 -0.53
CA GLN A 83 18.05 4.72 -1.12
C GLN A 83 17.22 5.02 -2.37
N GLY A 84 17.09 4.07 -3.29
CA GLY A 84 16.30 4.25 -4.52
C GLY A 84 14.83 4.55 -4.24
N LEU A 85 14.23 3.93 -3.22
CA LEU A 85 12.85 4.22 -2.82
C LEU A 85 12.70 5.60 -2.20
N LYS A 86 13.63 6.00 -1.32
CA LYS A 86 13.66 7.35 -0.76
C LYS A 86 13.82 8.40 -1.86
N GLU A 87 14.70 8.17 -2.83
CA GLU A 87 14.91 9.05 -3.98
C GLU A 87 13.65 9.16 -4.84
N ARG A 88 13.01 8.04 -5.19
CA ARG A 88 11.73 8.03 -5.92
C ARG A 88 10.64 8.76 -5.16
N TYR A 89 10.55 8.56 -3.84
CA TYR A 89 9.60 9.26 -2.98
C TYR A 89 9.83 10.78 -3.00
N MET A 90 11.08 11.23 -2.82
CA MET A 90 11.41 12.65 -2.84
C MET A 90 11.19 13.28 -4.23
N GLN A 91 11.54 12.55 -5.29
CA GLN A 91 11.27 12.97 -6.66
C GLN A 91 9.77 13.14 -6.91
N PHE A 92 8.95 12.19 -6.48
CA PHE A 92 7.50 12.28 -6.58
C PHE A 92 6.95 13.55 -5.91
N LEU A 93 7.42 13.86 -4.69
CA LEU A 93 7.01 15.07 -3.97
C LEU A 93 7.38 16.34 -4.73
N ASN A 94 8.61 16.41 -5.25
CA ASN A 94 9.09 17.58 -5.99
C ASN A 94 8.31 17.80 -7.29
N GLU A 95 8.10 16.75 -8.08
CA GLU A 95 7.39 16.84 -9.36
C GLU A 95 5.90 17.17 -9.20
N ARG A 96 5.30 16.78 -8.07
CA ARG A 96 3.85 16.91 -7.84
C ARG A 96 3.48 18.06 -6.91
N GLN A 97 4.42 18.85 -6.42
CA GLN A 97 4.18 19.92 -5.45
C GLN A 97 3.09 20.90 -5.90
N MET A 98 3.13 21.36 -7.16
CA MET A 98 2.12 22.29 -7.70
C MET A 98 0.73 21.65 -7.79
N ASN A 99 0.66 20.37 -8.17
CA ASN A 99 -0.60 19.63 -8.21
C ASN A 99 -1.21 19.46 -6.82
N TYR A 100 -0.35 19.24 -5.81
CA TYR A 100 -0.77 19.15 -4.43
C TYR A 100 -1.36 20.48 -3.94
N ILE A 101 -0.64 21.59 -4.13
CA ILE A 101 -1.11 22.94 -3.75
C ILE A 101 -2.44 23.26 -4.44
N ALA A 102 -2.57 22.97 -5.74
CA ALA A 102 -3.80 23.18 -6.49
C ALA A 102 -4.95 22.31 -5.97
N SER A 103 -4.71 21.03 -5.68
CA SER A 103 -5.68 20.09 -5.13
C SER A 103 -6.20 20.57 -3.78
N VAL A 104 -5.30 20.88 -2.83
CA VAL A 104 -5.67 21.40 -1.50
C VAL A 104 -6.45 22.70 -1.61
N GLY A 105 -5.97 23.65 -2.42
CA GLY A 105 -6.65 24.94 -2.59
C GLY A 105 -8.05 24.81 -3.21
N GLN A 106 -8.23 23.88 -4.14
CA GLN A 106 -9.53 23.61 -4.74
C GLN A 106 -10.49 22.97 -3.74
N GLU A 107 -10.07 21.89 -3.08
CA GLU A 107 -10.89 21.16 -2.11
C GLU A 107 -11.24 22.05 -0.90
N TYR A 108 -10.30 22.87 -0.43
CA TYR A 108 -10.55 23.81 0.67
C TYR A 108 -11.63 24.84 0.31
N ARG A 109 -11.57 25.44 -0.89
CA ARG A 109 -12.59 26.40 -1.37
C ARG A 109 -13.97 25.76 -1.49
N LEU A 110 -14.03 24.51 -1.95
CA LEU A 110 -15.27 23.75 -2.09
C LEU A 110 -15.76 23.13 -0.78
N ARG A 111 -15.03 23.32 0.33
CA ARG A 111 -15.23 22.60 1.59
C ARG A 111 -15.32 21.08 1.39
N GLY A 112 -14.54 20.58 0.43
CA GLY A 112 -14.40 19.17 0.09
C GLY A 112 -13.38 18.48 1.00
N LEU A 113 -12.70 17.46 0.46
CA LEU A 113 -11.83 16.58 1.23
C LEU A 113 -10.39 17.11 1.20
N VAL A 114 -9.86 17.49 2.37
CA VAL A 114 -8.47 17.93 2.53
C VAL A 114 -7.77 17.03 3.55
N ILE A 115 -6.80 16.24 3.09
CA ILE A 115 -5.95 15.43 3.95
C ILE A 115 -4.98 16.36 4.68
N GLN A 116 -5.07 16.41 6.01
CA GLN A 116 -4.16 17.21 6.84
C GLN A 116 -2.87 16.45 7.16
N LYS A 117 -3.01 15.14 7.43
CA LYS A 117 -1.89 14.27 7.76
C LYS A 117 -2.24 12.83 7.46
N ALA A 118 -1.30 12.10 6.87
CA ALA A 118 -1.40 10.66 6.73
C ALA A 118 -0.05 9.98 6.88
N ILE A 119 -0.01 8.89 7.63
CA ILE A 119 1.21 8.10 7.85
C ILE A 119 0.93 6.61 7.63
N TYR A 120 1.89 5.91 7.03
CA TYR A 120 1.77 4.50 6.64
C TYR A 120 3.00 3.69 7.09
N GLY A 121 2.79 2.54 7.74
CA GLY A 121 3.85 1.64 8.21
C GLY A 121 3.50 0.94 9.52
N ASP A 122 4.50 0.65 10.36
CA ASP A 122 4.27 0.16 11.72
C ASP A 122 3.89 1.32 12.63
N LEU A 123 2.60 1.43 12.88
CA LEU A 123 2.06 2.41 13.80
C LEU A 123 2.00 1.86 15.22
N SER A 124 2.48 0.64 15.54
CA SER A 124 2.46 0.05 16.89
C SER A 124 3.00 0.99 17.97
N LEU A 125 2.41 0.97 19.16
CA LEU A 125 2.86 1.78 20.29
C LEU A 125 4.15 1.19 20.91
N LYS A 126 5.13 2.04 21.23
CA LYS A 126 6.34 1.64 21.96
C LYS A 126 6.01 1.10 23.36
N GLU A 127 5.14 1.80 24.07
CA GLU A 127 4.79 1.51 25.46
C GLU A 127 3.26 1.62 25.67
N PRO A 128 2.47 0.65 25.18
CA PRO A 128 1.00 0.73 25.19
C PRO A 128 0.42 0.89 26.61
N ASN A 129 1.08 0.32 27.62
CA ASN A 129 0.61 0.33 29.01
C ASN A 129 0.86 1.64 29.76
N LYS A 130 1.65 2.57 29.21
CA LYS A 130 1.98 3.85 29.86
C LYS A 130 1.13 5.03 29.38
N LEU A 131 0.40 4.86 28.29
CA LEU A 131 -0.40 5.93 27.70
C LEU A 131 -1.71 6.08 28.48
N VAL A 132 -1.96 7.30 28.96
CA VAL A 132 -3.24 7.64 29.60
C VAL A 132 -4.29 7.80 28.49
N SER A 133 -5.49 7.25 28.68
CA SER A 133 -6.60 7.25 27.70
C SER A 133 -7.01 8.64 27.16
N MET A 134 -6.56 9.73 27.78
CA MET A 134 -6.83 11.11 27.36
C MET A 134 -5.71 11.79 26.55
N GLU A 135 -4.52 11.20 26.43
CA GLU A 135 -3.41 11.81 25.72
C GLU A 135 -3.52 11.62 24.20
N THR A 136 -3.23 12.68 23.43
CA THR A 136 -3.14 12.58 21.97
C THR A 136 -1.89 11.79 21.60
N ILE A 137 -2.09 10.68 20.88
CA ILE A 137 -1.00 9.82 20.44
C ILE A 137 -0.33 10.46 19.23
N THR A 138 0.96 10.77 19.39
CA THR A 138 1.80 11.38 18.35
C THR A 138 2.83 10.37 17.84
N GLU A 139 3.54 10.73 16.78
CA GLU A 139 4.60 9.93 16.16
C GLU A 139 5.69 9.45 17.15
N GLN A 140 5.95 10.23 18.21
CA GLN A 140 6.97 9.89 19.21
C GLN A 140 6.65 8.60 19.96
N HIS A 141 5.36 8.30 20.11
CA HIS A 141 4.84 7.13 20.80
C HIS A 141 4.85 5.86 19.92
N LEU A 142 5.07 6.00 18.60
CA LEU A 142 5.04 4.90 17.65
C LEU A 142 6.41 4.22 17.57
N LYS A 143 6.43 2.89 17.40
CA LYS A 143 7.63 2.08 17.17
C LYS A 143 8.29 2.48 15.85
N GLY A 144 7.48 2.59 14.79
CA GLY A 144 7.98 2.71 13.44
C GLY A 144 8.67 1.43 12.96
N PRO A 145 9.11 1.39 11.70
CA PRO A 145 9.18 2.51 10.75
C PRO A 145 7.81 2.90 10.15
N PHE A 146 7.67 4.16 9.74
CA PHE A 146 6.54 4.65 8.95
C PHE A 146 6.97 5.77 8.01
N ILE A 147 6.14 6.08 7.03
CA ILE A 147 6.35 7.14 6.04
C ILE A 147 5.17 8.10 6.04
N ASP A 148 5.44 9.38 5.76
CA ASP A 148 4.39 10.36 5.49
C ASP A 148 3.84 10.10 4.08
N VAL A 149 2.53 10.00 3.96
CA VAL A 149 1.85 9.79 2.66
C VAL A 149 0.75 10.83 2.41
N THR A 150 0.81 11.97 3.12
CA THR A 150 -0.18 13.04 3.08
C THR A 150 -0.36 13.57 1.66
N VAL A 151 0.74 13.87 0.97
CA VAL A 151 0.72 14.42 -0.39
C VAL A 151 0.17 13.41 -1.37
N GLN A 152 0.63 12.15 -1.28
CA GLN A 152 0.22 11.06 -2.15
C GLN A 152 -1.29 10.82 -2.04
N LEU A 153 -1.84 10.73 -0.81
CA LEU A 153 -3.28 10.57 -0.61
C LEU A 153 -4.09 11.77 -1.09
N GLN A 154 -3.61 13.00 -0.86
CA GLN A 154 -4.30 14.20 -1.33
C GLN A 154 -4.41 14.24 -2.86
N LEU A 155 -3.40 13.74 -3.57
CA LEU A 155 -3.41 13.67 -5.03
C LEU A 155 -4.33 12.57 -5.59
N LEU A 156 -4.65 11.56 -4.78
CA LEU A 156 -5.63 10.52 -5.13
C LEU A 156 -7.09 10.95 -4.88
N CYS A 157 -7.30 12.07 -4.19
CA CYS A 157 -8.63 12.62 -3.97
C CYS A 157 -9.22 13.12 -5.30
N VAL A 158 -10.41 12.63 -5.64
CA VAL A 158 -11.13 13.02 -6.86
C VAL A 158 -12.52 13.49 -6.47
N ARG A 159 -12.83 14.76 -6.77
CA ARG A 159 -14.14 15.39 -6.55
C ARG A 159 -14.59 15.31 -5.08
N GLY A 160 -13.70 15.64 -4.14
CA GLY A 160 -13.98 15.62 -2.70
C GLY A 160 -14.20 14.22 -2.11
N THR A 161 -13.78 13.16 -2.82
CA THR A 161 -13.83 11.79 -2.32
C THR A 161 -12.53 11.06 -2.61
N LEU A 162 -12.19 10.10 -1.76
CA LEU A 162 -11.08 9.17 -1.96
C LEU A 162 -11.65 7.77 -1.85
N ASN A 163 -11.48 6.95 -2.88
CA ASN A 163 -11.84 5.54 -2.85
C ASN A 163 -10.58 4.73 -3.18
N VAL A 164 -10.16 3.89 -2.25
CA VAL A 164 -8.97 3.05 -2.40
C VAL A 164 -9.41 1.59 -2.40
N ASN A 165 -8.79 0.78 -3.27
CA ASN A 165 -9.02 -0.67 -3.36
C ASN A 165 -10.48 -1.07 -3.58
N SER A 166 -11.26 -0.28 -4.34
CA SER A 166 -12.68 -0.57 -4.60
C SER A 166 -12.92 -1.88 -5.37
N GLY A 167 -11.89 -2.42 -6.03
CA GLY A 167 -11.94 -3.69 -6.78
C GLY A 167 -11.52 -4.92 -5.98
N GLY A 168 -11.13 -4.79 -4.71
CA GLY A 168 -10.65 -5.89 -3.88
C GLY A 168 -9.40 -5.50 -3.08
N PRO A 169 -9.00 -6.33 -2.08
CA PRO A 169 -7.90 -6.00 -1.18
C PRO A 169 -6.56 -5.97 -1.93
N MET A 170 -5.80 -4.88 -1.74
CA MET A 170 -4.50 -4.67 -2.36
C MET A 170 -3.63 -3.79 -1.47
N SER A 171 -2.37 -4.15 -1.23
CA SER A 171 -1.50 -3.35 -0.35
C SER A 171 -1.44 -1.88 -0.80
N TYR A 172 -1.52 -0.96 0.15
CA TYR A 172 -1.37 0.48 -0.12
C TYR A 172 0.02 0.83 -0.61
N ALA A 173 1.01 -0.05 -0.41
CA ALA A 173 2.35 0.06 -1.01
C ALA A 173 2.30 0.18 -2.55
N PHE A 174 1.21 -0.27 -3.20
CA PHE A 174 1.03 -0.14 -4.65
C PHE A 174 0.39 1.17 -5.09
N LEU A 175 0.01 2.04 -4.15
CA LEU A 175 -0.47 3.37 -4.50
C LEU A 175 0.67 4.22 -5.07
N PRO A 176 0.38 5.13 -6.02
CA PRO A 176 1.41 5.99 -6.59
C PRO A 176 2.17 6.79 -5.53
N GLY A 177 3.49 6.60 -5.48
CA GLY A 177 4.37 7.28 -4.52
C GLY A 177 4.37 6.67 -3.11
N PHE A 178 3.69 5.55 -2.89
CA PHE A 178 3.80 4.76 -1.67
C PHE A 178 4.94 3.73 -1.78
N TYR A 179 5.40 3.27 -0.62
CA TYR A 179 6.15 2.02 -0.45
C TYR A 179 5.89 1.50 0.96
N ASN A 180 6.07 0.20 1.21
CA ASN A 180 5.97 -0.34 2.57
C ASN A 180 7.32 -0.21 3.28
N PRO A 181 7.45 0.63 4.33
CA PRO A 181 8.71 0.77 5.04
C PRO A 181 9.09 -0.47 5.86
N LEU A 182 8.14 -1.37 6.17
CA LEU A 182 8.39 -2.58 6.97
C LEU A 182 9.11 -3.68 6.18
N GLU A 183 8.85 -3.76 4.88
CA GLU A 183 9.51 -4.72 3.98
C GLU A 183 11.02 -4.45 3.84
N ILE A 184 11.49 -3.31 4.37
CA ILE A 184 12.85 -2.82 4.15
C ILE A 184 13.53 -2.43 5.47
N ALA A 185 12.78 -2.29 6.56
CA ALA A 185 13.37 -2.00 7.85
C ALA A 185 13.87 -3.29 8.50
N THR A 186 15.14 -3.58 8.27
CA THR A 186 15.84 -4.60 9.03
C THR A 186 17.16 -4.02 9.50
N SER A 187 17.23 -3.77 10.80
CA SER A 187 18.47 -3.76 11.57
C SER A 187 19.13 -5.14 11.54
N ASP A 188 18.33 -6.22 11.44
CA ASP A 188 18.77 -7.58 11.67
C ASP A 188 18.24 -8.54 10.58
N LEU A 189 18.95 -8.65 9.45
CA LEU A 189 19.01 -9.77 8.48
C LEU A 189 17.73 -10.54 8.05
N MET A 190 16.52 -10.13 8.40
CA MET A 190 15.26 -10.76 8.02
C MET A 190 14.16 -9.69 7.91
N PRO A 191 13.51 -9.54 6.75
CA PRO A 191 12.37 -8.62 6.61
C PRO A 191 11.30 -8.96 7.65
N CYS A 192 10.87 -7.96 8.43
CA CYS A 192 9.83 -8.14 9.43
C CYS A 192 8.47 -8.30 8.72
N PHE A 193 8.12 -9.53 8.38
CA PHE A 193 6.81 -9.88 7.83
C PHE A 193 5.74 -10.12 8.92
N GLU A 194 6.10 -9.96 10.19
CA GLU A 194 5.21 -10.24 11.34
C GLU A 194 4.33 -9.05 11.74
N VAL A 195 4.63 -7.84 11.24
CA VAL A 195 3.88 -6.63 11.61
C VAL A 195 3.05 -6.16 10.44
N ASP A 196 1.73 -6.10 10.64
CA ASP A 196 0.81 -5.57 9.65
C ASP A 196 0.94 -4.05 9.55
N ALA A 197 1.23 -3.57 8.33
CA ALA A 197 1.25 -2.14 8.05
C ALA A 197 -0.15 -1.53 8.24
N GLN A 198 -0.21 -0.30 8.71
CA GLN A 198 -1.44 0.45 8.92
C GLN A 198 -1.32 1.85 8.33
N LEU A 199 -2.46 2.41 7.92
CA LEU A 199 -2.60 3.76 7.41
C LEU A 199 -3.45 4.60 8.37
N TYR A 200 -2.86 5.63 8.95
CA TYR A 200 -3.59 6.66 9.66
C TYR A 200 -3.87 7.85 8.74
N VAL A 201 -5.09 8.40 8.80
CA VAL A 201 -5.49 9.57 8.03
C VAL A 201 -6.27 10.55 8.91
N LEU A 202 -5.77 11.78 8.98
CA LEU A 202 -6.44 12.95 9.54
C LEU A 202 -6.84 13.87 8.38
N TYR A 203 -8.11 14.25 8.31
CA TYR A 203 -8.63 15.06 7.21
C TYR A 203 -9.74 16.03 7.63
N LEU A 204 -9.92 17.08 6.83
CA LEU A 204 -11.05 17.99 6.88
C LEU A 204 -12.07 17.61 5.82
N PHE A 205 -13.34 17.66 6.19
CA PHE A 205 -14.43 17.59 5.24
C PHE A 205 -15.58 18.48 5.71
N LYS A 206 -16.08 19.36 4.84
CA LYS A 206 -17.14 20.32 5.16
C LYS A 206 -16.86 21.22 6.38
N GLY A 207 -15.59 21.42 6.73
CA GLY A 207 -15.15 22.20 7.89
C GLY A 207 -15.03 21.40 9.19
N ASP A 208 -15.40 20.11 9.17
CA ASP A 208 -15.27 19.22 10.31
C ASP A 208 -14.00 18.36 10.21
N VAL A 209 -13.36 18.13 11.35
CA VAL A 209 -12.18 17.25 11.47
C VAL A 209 -12.61 15.80 11.57
N HIS A 210 -11.89 14.93 10.88
CA HIS A 210 -12.10 13.50 10.87
C HIS A 210 -10.77 12.76 10.99
N GLU A 211 -10.75 11.63 11.69
CA GLU A 211 -9.59 10.75 11.81
C GLU A 211 -9.98 9.28 11.66
N VAL A 212 -9.08 8.47 11.11
CA VAL A 212 -9.26 7.01 10.98
C VAL A 212 -7.92 6.30 10.88
N THR A 213 -7.82 5.08 11.41
CA THR A 213 -6.72 4.14 11.17
C THR A 213 -7.24 2.89 10.48
N ILE A 214 -6.55 2.43 9.44
CA ILE A 214 -7.01 1.38 8.53
C ILE A 214 -5.86 0.39 8.31
N SER A 215 -6.11 -0.90 8.44
CA SER A 215 -5.13 -1.94 8.09
C SER A 215 -4.78 -1.91 6.61
N ASP A 216 -3.54 -2.25 6.27
CA ASP A 216 -3.10 -2.39 4.89
C ASP A 216 -3.99 -3.37 4.11
N GLY A 217 -4.16 -3.13 2.82
CA GLY A 217 -4.99 -3.98 1.97
C GLY A 217 -6.49 -3.70 2.05
N THR A 218 -6.99 -3.09 3.13
CA THR A 218 -8.43 -2.93 3.36
C THR A 218 -9.05 -1.92 2.38
N PRO A 219 -10.17 -2.24 1.70
CA PRO A 219 -10.90 -1.24 0.93
C PRO A 219 -11.48 -0.15 1.83
N PHE A 220 -11.27 1.12 1.47
CA PHE A 220 -11.80 2.23 2.23
C PHE A 220 -12.26 3.39 1.36
N LYS A 221 -13.11 4.22 1.96
CA LYS A 221 -13.65 5.43 1.35
C LYS A 221 -13.55 6.60 2.32
N LEU A 222 -13.15 7.76 1.82
CA LEU A 222 -13.27 9.03 2.53
C LEU A 222 -14.12 10.00 1.70
N PRO A 223 -14.89 10.89 2.33
CA PRO A 223 -15.10 11.00 3.78
C PRO A 223 -16.17 10.03 4.31
N MET A 224 -16.08 9.64 5.59
CA MET A 224 -17.14 8.91 6.29
C MET A 224 -17.54 9.62 7.58
N ARG A 225 -18.85 9.59 7.91
CA ARG A 225 -19.39 10.21 9.14
C ARG A 225 -18.84 9.59 10.42
N THR A 226 -18.54 8.29 10.38
CA THR A 226 -17.98 7.54 11.50
C THR A 226 -16.57 7.99 11.88
N HIS A 227 -15.85 8.64 10.97
CA HIS A 227 -14.51 9.17 11.23
C HIS A 227 -14.55 10.56 11.88
N ARG A 228 -15.73 11.19 11.98
CA ARG A 228 -15.84 12.56 12.48
C ARG A 228 -15.44 12.62 13.96
N VAL A 229 -14.52 13.51 14.28
CA VAL A 229 -14.08 13.76 15.65
C VAL A 229 -15.04 14.77 16.29
N TYR A 230 -15.53 14.47 17.49
CA TYR A 230 -16.37 15.38 18.27
C TYR A 230 -15.58 15.97 19.45
N GLY A 231 -15.73 17.28 19.68
CA GLY A 231 -14.95 18.01 20.67
C GLY A 231 -13.56 18.40 20.16
N SER A 232 -12.63 18.67 21.08
CA SER A 232 -11.28 19.16 20.76
C SER A 232 -10.20 18.07 20.70
N TYR A 233 -10.58 16.79 20.64
CA TYR A 233 -9.66 15.69 20.91
C TYR A 233 -9.38 14.85 19.67
N ILE A 234 -8.37 15.27 18.90
CA ILE A 234 -7.69 14.36 17.96
C ILE A 234 -6.94 13.34 18.83
N LYS A 235 -7.24 12.05 18.68
CA LYS A 235 -6.58 11.00 19.49
C LYS A 235 -5.36 10.43 18.78
N GLY A 236 -5.29 10.59 17.46
CA GLY A 236 -4.18 10.10 16.65
C GLY A 236 -4.41 8.66 16.19
N PRO A 237 -3.36 7.91 15.81
CA PRO A 237 -3.50 6.59 15.22
C PRO A 237 -4.24 5.53 16.08
N TYR A 238 -4.53 5.84 17.35
CA TYR A 238 -5.10 4.95 18.37
C TYR A 238 -6.30 5.56 19.11
N ALA A 239 -7.21 6.28 18.44
CA ALA A 239 -8.53 6.53 19.03
C ALA A 239 -9.16 5.21 19.52
N ASP A 240 -9.96 5.23 20.60
CA ASP A 240 -10.54 4.00 21.17
C ASP A 240 -11.30 3.13 20.15
N GLY A 241 -11.87 3.74 19.10
CA GLY A 241 -12.50 3.04 17.99
C GLY A 241 -11.53 2.29 17.05
N ASN A 242 -10.26 2.68 17.03
CA ASN A 242 -9.19 2.06 16.23
C ASN A 242 -8.50 0.91 16.97
N LEU A 243 -8.61 0.82 18.30
CA LEU A 243 -7.96 -0.23 19.12
C LEU A 243 -8.38 -1.66 18.72
N ALA A 244 -9.63 -1.85 18.27
CA ALA A 244 -10.11 -3.14 17.81
C ALA A 244 -9.30 -3.68 16.62
N VAL A 245 -8.88 -2.80 15.70
CA VAL A 245 -8.09 -3.17 14.51
C VAL A 245 -6.65 -3.59 14.89
N LEU A 246 -6.16 -3.07 16.01
CA LEU A 246 -4.78 -3.24 16.47
C LEU A 246 -4.60 -4.48 17.36
N VAL A 247 -5.63 -4.85 18.12
CA VAL A 247 -5.64 -6.08 18.95
C VAL A 247 -5.87 -7.33 18.10
N HIS A 248 -6.56 -7.22 16.96
CA HIS A 248 -6.83 -8.36 16.08
C HIS A 248 -5.64 -8.81 15.21
N GLY A 249 -4.54 -8.05 15.15
CA GLY A 249 -3.28 -8.55 14.60
C GLY A 249 -2.63 -9.68 15.43
N ASP A 250 -3.08 -9.87 16.67
CA ASP A 250 -2.46 -10.80 17.63
C ASP A 250 -3.26 -12.12 17.81
N SER A 251 -4.34 -12.34 17.04
CA SER A 251 -5.30 -13.43 17.33
C SER A 251 -5.94 -14.10 16.11
N THR A 252 -5.16 -14.37 15.06
CA THR A 252 -5.54 -15.38 14.04
C THR A 252 -4.36 -16.27 13.65
N HIS A 253 -3.72 -16.90 14.64
CA HIS A 253 -3.05 -18.20 14.44
C HIS A 253 -3.06 -18.99 15.76
N ARG A 254 -4.14 -19.75 15.96
CA ARG A 254 -4.14 -21.01 16.70
C ARG A 254 -4.95 -22.03 15.91
#